data_AF-A0A8T9QIJ1-F1
#
_entry.id   AF-A0A8T9QIJ1-F1
#
_cell.length_a   1.000
_cell.length_b   1.000
_cell.length_c   1.000
_cell.angle_alpha   90.00
_cell.angle_beta   90.00
_cell.angle_gamma   90.00
#
_symmetry.space_group_name_H-M   'P 1'
#
loop_
_entity.id
_entity.type
_entity.pdbx_description
1 polymer ?
#
loop_
_entity_poly.entity_id
_entity_poly.type
_entity_poly.pdbx_seq_one_letter_code
_entity_poly.pdbx_strand_id
1 'polypeptide(L)'
;MVYSVRITQEWRNGAYVNQGRISNIVRDSQGQHAAYELESWSYGAWEANLRYSTTYLPNRDTQGLLEQRVNNAWVPTYRSTYSYDQFSTETGYTQESYIDGAWIISNAYRYLTRYNASNDLVSRVWQYYNTTTKVYENISKNTYGDYQSITLGRSLAPPSWLISSCILILPPVT
;
A
#
# COMPACT_ATOMS: atom_id res chain seq x y z
N MET A 1 -9.61 -16.01 -8.18
CA MET A 1 -9.48 -15.55 -9.58
C MET A 1 -8.77 -14.19 -9.54
N VAL A 2 -7.65 -14.03 -10.24
CA VAL A 2 -6.89 -12.77 -10.26
C VAL A 2 -7.09 -12.13 -11.62
N TYR A 3 -7.51 -10.86 -11.67
CA TYR A 3 -7.74 -10.15 -12.93
C TYR A 3 -6.40 -9.71 -13.56
N SER A 4 -6.33 -9.76 -14.89
CA SER A 4 -5.21 -9.25 -15.69
C SER A 4 -5.44 -7.85 -16.25
N VAL A 5 -6.69 -7.37 -16.20
CA VAL A 5 -7.12 -6.05 -16.67
C VAL A 5 -8.23 -5.51 -15.77
N ARG A 6 -8.25 -4.19 -15.55
CA ARG A 6 -9.36 -3.48 -14.90
C ARG A 6 -9.74 -2.26 -15.73
N ILE A 7 -11.00 -2.17 -16.15
CA ILE A 7 -11.53 -0.98 -16.84
C ILE A 7 -12.37 -0.18 -15.84
N THR A 8 -12.08 1.11 -15.74
CA THR A 8 -12.89 2.09 -15.03
C THR A 8 -13.78 2.80 -16.04
N GLN A 9 -15.08 2.83 -15.76
CA GLN A 9 -16.07 3.52 -16.56
C GLN A 9 -16.84 4.49 -15.67
N GLU A 10 -17.31 5.58 -16.25
CA GLU A 10 -18.15 6.56 -15.61
C GLU A 10 -19.54 6.58 -16.25
N TRP A 11 -20.57 6.87 -15.45
CA TRP A 11 -21.93 6.98 -15.94
C TRP A 11 -22.16 8.38 -16.52
N ARG A 12 -22.44 8.47 -17.83
CA ARG A 12 -22.73 9.73 -18.53
C ARG A 12 -23.86 9.54 -19.54
N ASN A 13 -24.85 10.42 -19.51
CA ASN A 13 -25.97 10.46 -20.46
C ASN A 13 -26.68 9.11 -20.70
N GLY A 14 -26.89 8.33 -19.63
CA GLY A 14 -27.62 7.06 -19.71
C GLY A 14 -26.77 5.86 -20.16
N ALA A 15 -25.45 5.99 -20.23
CA ALA A 15 -24.54 4.90 -20.57
C ALA A 15 -23.27 4.93 -19.72
N TYR A 16 -22.63 3.76 -19.58
CA TYR A 16 -21.25 3.68 -19.07
C TYR A 16 -20.27 4.03 -20.19
N VAL A 17 -19.42 5.00 -19.93
CA VAL A 17 -18.38 5.49 -20.84
C VAL A 17 -17.02 5.17 -20.24
N ASN A 18 -16.10 4.65 -21.06
CA ASN A 18 -14.74 4.35 -20.64
C ASN A 18 -14.03 5.61 -20.12
N GLN A 19 -13.29 5.45 -19.03
CA GLN A 19 -12.48 6.52 -18.42
C GLN A 19 -11.00 6.12 -18.34
N GLY A 20 -10.72 4.92 -17.83
CA GLY A 20 -9.35 4.46 -17.62
C GLY A 20 -9.23 2.94 -17.67
N ARG A 21 -8.02 2.45 -17.92
CA ARG A 21 -7.69 1.02 -17.91
C ARG A 21 -6.39 0.79 -17.17
N ILE A 22 -6.38 -0.24 -16.31
CA ILE A 22 -5.17 -0.87 -15.79
C ILE A 22 -4.89 -2.14 -16.60
N SER A 23 -3.69 -2.26 -17.16
CA SER A 23 -3.23 -3.40 -17.95
C SER A 23 -1.81 -3.82 -17.55
N ASN A 24 -1.29 -4.89 -18.16
CA ASN A 24 0.07 -5.40 -17.95
C ASN A 24 0.44 -5.60 -16.48
N ILE A 25 -0.50 -6.12 -15.68
CA ILE A 25 -0.34 -6.21 -14.23
C ILE A 25 0.63 -7.34 -13.87
N VAL A 26 1.75 -6.97 -13.26
CA VAL A 26 2.71 -7.86 -12.63
C VAL A 26 2.48 -7.86 -11.13
N ARG A 27 2.50 -9.04 -10.52
CA ARG A 27 2.36 -9.20 -9.07
C ARG A 27 3.55 -9.93 -8.49
N ASP A 28 3.85 -9.63 -7.24
CA ASP A 28 4.87 -10.35 -6.48
C ASP A 28 4.33 -11.70 -5.96
N SER A 29 5.16 -12.43 -5.21
CA SER A 29 4.81 -13.73 -4.61
C SER A 29 3.73 -13.65 -3.53
N GLN A 30 3.45 -12.45 -3.01
CA GLN A 30 2.39 -12.18 -2.03
C GLN A 30 1.09 -11.69 -2.69
N GLY A 31 1.08 -11.57 -4.03
CA GLY A 31 -0.08 -11.10 -4.80
C GLY A 31 -0.25 -9.58 -4.85
N GLN A 32 0.72 -8.82 -4.33
CA GLN A 32 0.74 -7.36 -4.39
C GLN A 32 1.11 -6.90 -5.79
N HIS A 33 0.62 -5.75 -6.24
CA HIS A 33 1.01 -5.19 -7.54
C HIS A 33 2.46 -4.73 -7.48
N ALA A 34 3.27 -5.25 -8.39
CA ALA A 34 4.68 -4.89 -8.58
C ALA A 34 4.87 -4.00 -9.81
N ALA A 35 4.02 -4.13 -10.83
CA ALA A 35 3.96 -3.19 -11.95
C ALA A 35 2.58 -3.22 -12.62
N TYR A 36 2.19 -2.12 -13.24
CA TYR A 36 1.05 -2.04 -14.15
C TYR A 36 1.14 -0.81 -15.04
N GLU A 37 0.37 -0.81 -16.12
CA GLU A 37 0.20 0.34 -17.01
C GLU A 37 -1.18 0.97 -16.81
N LEU A 38 -1.22 2.31 -16.94
CA LEU A 38 -2.42 3.13 -16.90
C LEU A 38 -2.65 3.77 -18.26
N GLU A 39 -3.84 3.56 -18.78
CA GLU A 39 -4.32 4.13 -20.04
C GLU A 39 -5.58 4.95 -19.75
N SER A 40 -5.68 6.13 -20.37
CA SER A 40 -6.93 6.91 -20.34
C SER A 40 -7.71 6.69 -21.64
N TRP A 41 -9.03 6.81 -21.55
CA TRP A 41 -9.88 6.78 -22.73
C TRP A 41 -10.03 8.20 -23.30
N SER A 42 -9.60 8.40 -24.55
CA SER A 42 -9.69 9.68 -25.24
C SER A 42 -9.93 9.46 -26.73
N TYR A 43 -10.75 10.30 -27.36
CA TYR A 43 -11.07 10.24 -28.80
C TYR A 43 -11.44 8.84 -29.36
N GLY A 44 -12.07 7.99 -28.54
CA GLY A 44 -12.49 6.65 -28.95
C GLY A 44 -11.38 5.59 -28.92
N ALA A 45 -10.23 5.89 -28.33
CA ALA A 45 -9.10 4.97 -28.18
C ALA A 45 -8.54 4.99 -26.75
N TRP A 46 -7.84 3.92 -26.39
CA TRP A 46 -7.01 3.89 -25.18
C TRP A 46 -5.66 4.55 -25.49
N GLU A 47 -5.31 5.57 -24.72
CA GLU A 47 -4.03 6.27 -24.83
C GLU A 47 -3.17 5.91 -23.62
N ALA A 48 -2.01 5.31 -23.88
CA ALA A 48 -1.04 4.89 -22.87
C ALA A 48 -0.32 6.09 -22.28
N ASN A 49 -0.57 6.34 -20.99
CA ASN A 49 -0.11 7.56 -20.37
C ASN A 49 0.92 7.31 -19.28
N LEU A 50 0.80 6.23 -18.50
CA LEU A 50 1.72 6.02 -17.37
C LEU A 50 2.03 4.53 -17.14
N ARG A 51 3.24 4.25 -16.66
CA ARG A 51 3.64 2.97 -16.09
C ARG A 51 4.04 3.19 -14.65
N TYR A 52 3.51 2.34 -13.77
CA TYR A 52 3.87 2.35 -12.36
C TYR A 52 4.57 1.04 -12.00
N SER A 53 5.65 1.11 -11.23
CA SER A 53 6.29 -0.06 -10.63
C SER A 53 6.59 0.18 -9.15
N THR A 54 6.50 -0.89 -8.36
CA THR A 54 6.80 -0.89 -6.92
C THR A 54 7.87 -1.93 -6.64
N THR A 55 8.93 -1.50 -5.96
CA THR A 55 9.94 -2.37 -5.36
C THR A 55 9.73 -2.41 -3.86
N TYR A 56 9.57 -3.61 -3.31
CA TYR A 56 9.49 -3.85 -1.87
C TYR A 56 10.88 -4.22 -1.38
N LEU A 57 11.47 -3.36 -0.56
CA LEU A 57 12.85 -3.49 -0.12
C LEU A 57 12.95 -4.43 1.10
N PRO A 58 14.11 -5.08 1.34
CA PRO A 58 14.28 -6.01 2.48
C PRO A 58 14.07 -5.37 3.86
N ASN A 59 14.25 -4.05 3.97
CA ASN A 59 14.00 -3.28 5.18
C ASN A 59 12.53 -2.87 5.35
N ARG A 60 11.60 -3.40 4.53
CA ARG A 60 10.17 -3.09 4.47
C ARG A 60 9.83 -1.76 3.82
N ASP A 61 10.81 -0.98 3.40
CA ASP A 61 10.57 0.23 2.64
C ASP A 61 9.96 -0.12 1.28
N THR A 62 9.20 0.83 0.72
CA THR A 62 8.59 0.67 -0.59
C THR A 62 9.03 1.81 -1.50
N GLN A 63 9.51 1.46 -2.69
CA GLN A 63 9.89 2.42 -3.71
C GLN A 63 8.97 2.29 -4.91
N GLY A 64 8.21 3.34 -5.18
CA GLY A 64 7.41 3.50 -6.38
C GLY A 64 8.17 4.28 -7.46
N LEU A 65 8.01 3.89 -8.72
CA LEU A 65 8.48 4.62 -9.88
C LEU A 65 7.30 4.86 -10.82
N LEU A 66 7.10 6.11 -11.23
CA LEU A 66 6.18 6.47 -12.30
C LEU A 66 6.97 6.87 -13.54
N GLU A 67 6.60 6.28 -14.67
CA GLU A 67 7.14 6.61 -15.98
C GLU A 67 6.00 7.03 -16.90
N GLN A 68 6.27 7.97 -17.80
CA GLN A 68 5.37 8.40 -18.84
C GLN A 68 5.89 7.94 -20.19
N ARG A 69 4.98 7.65 -21.12
CA ARG A 69 5.36 7.30 -22.49
C ARG A 69 5.62 8.56 -23.30
N VAL A 70 6.85 8.74 -23.79
CA VAL A 70 7.28 9.86 -24.64
C VAL A 70 8.01 9.30 -25.85
N ASN A 71 7.60 9.65 -27.07
CA ASN A 71 8.22 9.18 -28.33
C ASN A 71 8.44 7.65 -28.37
N ASN A 72 7.45 6.88 -27.91
CA ASN A 72 7.48 5.42 -27.83
C ASN A 72 8.50 4.82 -26.84
N ALA A 73 9.08 5.63 -25.95
CA ALA A 73 9.93 5.19 -24.85
C ALA A 73 9.28 5.52 -23.49
N TRP A 74 9.60 4.74 -22.47
CA TRP A 74 9.24 5.04 -21.08
C TRP A 74 10.27 5.99 -20.49
N VAL A 75 9.81 7.14 -20.02
CA VAL A 75 10.65 8.18 -19.42
C VAL A 75 10.25 8.35 -17.95
N PRO A 76 11.19 8.29 -17.00
CA PRO A 76 10.88 8.54 -15.59
C PRO A 76 10.29 9.93 -15.36
N THR A 77 9.30 10.02 -14.47
CA THR A 77 8.64 11.30 -14.12
C THR A 77 8.83 11.63 -12.64
N TYR A 78 8.46 10.71 -11.75
CA TYR A 78 8.80 10.78 -10.35
C TYR A 78 9.08 9.38 -9.77
N ARG A 79 9.84 9.34 -8.69
CA ARG A 79 9.92 8.19 -7.80
C ARG A 79 9.54 8.60 -6.39
N SER A 80 9.02 7.66 -5.62
CA SER A 80 8.65 7.89 -4.23
C SER A 80 9.10 6.75 -3.35
N THR A 81 9.61 7.06 -2.17
CA THR A 81 9.99 6.07 -1.16
C THR A 81 9.19 6.31 0.10
N TYR A 82 8.51 5.28 0.60
CA TYR A 82 7.99 5.24 1.98
C TYR A 82 8.94 4.41 2.83
N SER A 83 9.32 4.96 3.98
CA SER A 83 10.19 4.28 4.94
C SER A 83 9.45 3.91 6.20
N TYR A 84 9.83 2.77 6.78
CA TYR A 84 9.20 2.22 7.98
C TYR A 84 10.25 1.84 9.01
N ASP A 85 9.88 1.89 10.29
CA ASP A 85 10.70 1.30 11.34
C ASP A 85 10.41 -0.20 11.52
N GLN A 86 11.14 -0.80 12.46
CA GLN A 86 11.01 -2.23 12.80
C GLN A 86 9.62 -2.64 13.30
N PHE A 87 8.78 -1.69 13.72
CA PHE A 87 7.40 -1.94 14.17
C PHE A 87 6.39 -1.69 13.04
N SER A 88 6.85 -1.49 11.80
CA SER A 88 6.03 -1.13 10.64
C SER A 88 5.31 0.21 10.80
N THR A 89 5.84 1.12 11.64
CA THR A 89 5.38 2.50 11.70
C THR A 89 6.09 3.29 10.63
N GLU A 90 5.34 4.07 9.85
CA GLU A 90 5.90 4.97 8.84
C GLU A 90 6.83 6.01 9.49
N THR A 91 8.07 6.09 9.02
CA THR A 91 9.09 7.02 9.49
C THR A 91 9.36 8.15 8.50
N GLY A 92 8.88 8.04 7.26
CA GLY A 92 8.97 9.14 6.32
C GLY A 92 8.56 8.79 4.91
N TYR A 93 8.60 9.83 4.08
CA TYR A 93 8.28 9.81 2.67
C TYR A 93 9.24 10.74 1.94
N THR A 94 9.71 10.30 0.78
CA THR A 94 10.48 11.15 -0.15
C THR A 94 9.92 10.97 -1.55
N GLN A 95 9.62 12.06 -2.23
CA GLN A 95 9.29 12.12 -3.64
C GLN A 95 10.38 12.89 -4.38
N GLU A 96 10.85 12.32 -5.47
CA GLU A 96 11.83 12.94 -6.35
C GLU A 96 11.27 13.02 -7.76
N SER A 97 11.32 14.20 -8.37
CA SER A 97 11.00 14.41 -9.78
C SER A 97 12.24 14.18 -10.63
N TYR A 98 12.07 13.59 -11.81
CA TYR A 98 13.15 13.43 -12.79
C TYR A 98 13.19 14.65 -13.71
N ILE A 99 14.25 15.45 -13.61
CA ILE A 99 14.41 16.70 -14.36
C ILE A 99 15.83 16.72 -14.94
N ASP A 100 15.96 16.92 -16.24
CA ASP A 100 17.23 17.06 -16.96
C ASP A 100 18.26 15.96 -16.65
N GLY A 101 17.79 14.72 -16.54
CA GLY A 101 18.65 13.56 -16.29
C GLY A 101 18.93 13.26 -14.81
N ALA A 102 18.40 14.05 -13.88
CA ALA A 102 18.66 13.92 -12.44
C ALA A 102 17.38 13.78 -11.61
N TRP A 103 17.48 13.10 -10.48
CA TRP A 103 16.43 13.02 -9.46
C TRP A 103 16.55 14.19 -8.49
N ILE A 104 15.48 14.96 -8.33
CA ILE A 104 15.43 16.14 -7.46
C ILE A 104 14.27 15.96 -6.48
N ILE A 105 14.54 16.06 -5.18
CA ILE A 105 13.50 15.99 -4.14
C ILE A 105 12.49 17.13 -4.37
N SER A 106 11.25 16.77 -4.65
CA SER A 106 10.15 17.71 -4.86
C SER A 106 9.22 17.81 -3.64
N ASN A 107 9.18 16.76 -2.82
CA ASN A 107 8.43 16.71 -1.57
C ASN A 107 9.05 15.65 -0.66
N ALA A 108 9.24 15.96 0.62
CA ALA A 108 9.63 14.94 1.59
C ALA A 108 9.20 15.32 3.00
N TYR A 109 8.95 14.31 3.82
CA TYR A 109 8.75 14.47 5.25
C TYR A 109 9.34 13.29 6.01
N ARG A 110 9.59 13.48 7.30
CA ARG A 110 10.01 12.41 8.20
C ARG A 110 9.39 12.55 9.58
N TYR A 111 9.36 11.45 10.28
CA TYR A 111 8.92 11.34 11.66
C TYR A 111 10.09 10.92 12.55
N LEU A 112 10.38 11.72 13.57
CA LEU A 112 11.26 11.31 14.65
C LEU A 112 10.39 10.66 15.73
N THR A 113 10.43 9.33 15.80
CA THR A 113 9.65 8.53 16.73
C THR A 113 10.45 8.20 17.99
N ARG A 114 9.75 8.11 19.12
CA ARG A 114 10.30 7.61 20.38
C ARG A 114 9.36 6.57 20.94
N TYR A 115 9.95 5.49 21.42
CA TYR A 115 9.24 4.38 22.05
C TYR A 115 9.60 4.29 23.54
N ASN A 116 8.69 3.74 24.35
CA ASN A 116 8.98 3.35 25.73
C ASN A 116 9.63 1.95 25.78
N ALA A 117 9.92 1.44 26.98
CA ALA A 117 10.50 0.11 27.18
C ALA A 117 9.56 -1.05 26.77
N SER A 118 8.26 -0.79 26.67
CA SER A 118 7.24 -1.74 26.21
C SER A 118 7.01 -1.69 24.69
N ASN A 119 7.82 -0.91 23.95
CA ASN A 119 7.67 -0.64 22.51
C ASN A 119 6.41 0.13 22.11
N ASP A 120 5.77 0.86 23.02
CA ASP A 120 4.68 1.77 22.67
C ASP A 120 5.25 3.10 22.15
N LEU A 121 4.66 3.63 21.07
CA LEU A 121 5.02 4.94 20.52
C LEU A 121 4.59 6.04 21.49
N VAL A 122 5.54 6.73 22.14
CA VAL A 122 5.26 7.79 23.13
C VAL A 122 5.33 9.21 22.57
N SER A 123 6.09 9.42 21.49
CA SER A 123 6.08 10.71 20.82
C SER A 123 6.50 10.60 19.37
N ARG A 124 5.99 11.53 18.56
CA ARG A 124 6.34 11.67 17.15
C ARG A 124 6.50 13.14 16.79
N VAL A 125 7.68 13.53 16.32
CA VAL A 125 7.91 14.87 15.72
C VAL A 125 7.78 14.74 14.21
N TRP A 126 6.84 15.48 13.62
CA TRP A 126 6.73 15.59 12.17
C TRP A 126 7.65 16.70 11.67
N GLN A 127 8.51 16.36 10.72
CA GLN A 127 9.35 17.32 10.02
C GLN A 127 9.06 17.31 8.52
N TYR A 128 9.00 18.49 7.92
CA TYR A 128 8.81 18.65 6.48
C TYR A 128 10.12 19.15 5.85
N TYR A 129 10.45 18.64 4.66
CA TYR A 129 11.63 19.07 3.92
C TYR A 129 11.33 20.34 3.14
N ASN A 130 11.99 21.43 3.52
CA ASN A 130 11.94 22.67 2.76
C ASN A 130 12.86 22.54 1.55
N THR A 131 12.27 22.48 0.34
CA THR A 131 13.01 22.29 -0.92
C THR A 131 13.85 23.51 -1.31
N THR A 132 13.55 24.70 -0.77
CA THR A 132 14.33 25.91 -1.00
C THR A 132 15.58 25.95 -0.13
N THR A 133 15.44 25.73 1.18
CA THR A 133 16.56 25.79 2.14
C THR A 133 17.31 24.45 2.26
N LYS A 134 16.73 23.37 1.70
CA LYS A 134 17.25 22.00 1.72
C LYS A 134 17.42 21.42 3.13
N VAL A 135 16.57 21.83 4.07
CA VAL A 135 16.58 21.34 5.45
C VAL A 135 15.22 20.83 5.91
N TYR A 136 15.23 19.93 6.89
CA TYR A 136 14.01 19.47 7.56
C TYR A 136 13.64 20.44 8.68
N GLU A 137 12.40 20.91 8.65
CA GLU A 137 11.83 21.85 9.63
C GLU A 137 10.78 21.15 10.48
N ASN A 138 10.78 21.39 11.80
CA ASN A 138 9.76 20.86 12.68
C ASN A 138 8.40 21.52 12.39
N ILE A 139 7.37 20.70 12.16
CA ILE A 139 6.01 21.17 11.92
C ILE A 139 5.13 20.95 13.16
N SER A 140 5.18 19.75 13.74
CA SER A 140 4.39 19.43 14.93
C SER A 140 5.02 18.31 15.75
N LYS A 141 4.57 18.18 17.00
CA LYS A 141 4.91 17.07 17.89
C LYS A 141 3.64 16.51 18.50
N ASN A 142 3.44 15.22 18.34
CA ASN A 142 2.42 14.46 19.07
C ASN A 142 3.07 13.72 20.23
N THR A 143 2.40 13.69 21.37
CA THR A 143 2.74 12.87 22.53
C THR A 143 1.56 11.95 22.80
N TYR A 144 1.84 10.68 23.03
CA TYR A 144 0.83 9.66 23.25
C TYR A 144 0.93 9.13 24.69
N GLY A 145 -0.21 8.73 25.23
CA GLY A 145 -0.37 8.22 26.58
C GLY A 145 -1.67 7.43 26.69
N ASP A 146 -2.00 7.00 27.91
CA ASP A 146 -3.24 6.28 28.22
C ASP A 146 -3.49 5.05 27.33
N TYR A 147 -2.43 4.27 27.09
CA TYR A 147 -2.48 3.07 26.27
C TYR A 147 -3.45 2.04 26.84
N GLN A 148 -4.37 1.58 25.99
CA GLN A 148 -5.28 0.49 26.33
C GLN A 148 -4.85 -0.79 25.60
N SER A 149 -4.77 -1.89 26.34
CA SER A 149 -4.54 -3.21 25.75
C SER A 149 -5.88 -3.87 25.43
N ILE A 150 -6.08 -4.26 24.17
CA ILE A 150 -7.21 -5.10 23.76
C ILE A 150 -6.76 -6.55 23.82
N THR A 151 -7.23 -7.28 24.83
CA THR A 151 -7.08 -8.73 24.88
C THR A 151 -8.25 -9.37 24.16
N LEU A 152 -8.00 -9.96 22.98
CA LEU A 152 -9.02 -10.74 22.28
C LEU A 152 -9.28 -12.03 23.07
N GLY A 153 -10.42 -12.09 23.74
CA GLY A 153 -10.88 -13.29 24.44
C GLY A 153 -11.12 -14.41 23.43
N ARG A 154 -10.36 -15.50 23.54
CA ARG A 154 -10.67 -16.75 22.83
C ARG A 154 -11.96 -17.30 23.44
N SER A 155 -13.05 -17.32 22.67
CA SER A 155 -14.22 -18.13 23.00
C SER A 155 -13.75 -19.57 23.14
N LEU A 156 -13.70 -20.08 24.38
CA LEU A 156 -13.50 -21.50 24.64
C LEU A 156 -14.70 -22.27 24.07
N ALA A 157 -14.44 -23.50 23.67
CA ALA A 157 -15.26 -24.40 22.87
C ALA A 157 -16.75 -24.47 23.24
N PRO A 158 -17.63 -24.90 22.29
CA PRO A 158 -19.04 -25.13 22.59
C PRO A 158 -19.23 -26.09 23.78
N PRO A 159 -20.33 -25.95 24.54
CA PRO A 159 -20.55 -26.73 25.76
C PRO A 159 -20.55 -28.23 25.47
N SER A 160 -19.96 -29.00 26.39
CA SER A 160 -19.62 -30.42 26.31
C SER A 160 -20.81 -31.39 26.32
N TRP A 161 -21.99 -31.01 25.82
CA TRP A 161 -23.18 -31.86 25.80
C TRP A 161 -23.42 -32.57 24.45
N LEU A 162 -22.51 -32.45 23.48
CA LEU A 162 -22.54 -33.22 22.23
C LEU A 162 -21.49 -34.35 22.24
N ILE A 163 -21.55 -35.22 23.25
CA ILE A 163 -21.07 -36.60 23.11
C ILE A 163 -22.24 -37.51 23.44
N SER A 164 -23.21 -37.58 22.52
CA SER A 164 -24.18 -38.67 22.56
C SER A 164 -23.57 -39.86 21.83
N SER A 165 -23.05 -40.80 22.62
CA SER A 165 -22.66 -42.12 22.15
C SER A 165 -23.84 -42.78 21.43
N CYS A 166 -23.75 -42.91 20.11
CA CYS A 166 -24.63 -43.81 19.38
C CYS A 166 -24.06 -45.23 19.54
N ILE A 167 -24.47 -45.92 20.61
CA ILE A 167 -24.31 -47.37 20.70
C ILE A 167 -25.30 -47.97 19.69
N LEU A 168 -24.78 -48.49 18.57
CA LEU A 168 -25.55 -49.28 17.63
C LEU A 168 -25.60 -50.72 18.16
N ILE A 169 -26.71 -51.11 18.77
CA ILE A 169 -27.01 -52.52 19.07
C ILE A 169 -27.46 -53.16 17.75
N LEU A 170 -26.69 -54.12 17.24
CA LEU A 170 -27.13 -55.00 16.16
C LEU A 170 -27.95 -56.18 16.75
N PRO A 171 -29.03 -56.64 16.09
CA PRO A 171 -29.79 -57.80 16.55
C PRO A 171 -29.06 -59.12 16.25
N PRO A 172 -29.40 -60.22 16.93
CA PRO A 172 -28.74 -61.51 16.72
C PRO A 172 -29.19 -62.12 15.39
N VAL A 173 -28.23 -62.66 14.64
CA VAL A 173 -28.49 -63.53 13.48
C VAL A 173 -28.42 -64.97 13.97
N THR A 174 -29.49 -65.72 13.72
CA THR A 174 -29.61 -67.17 13.91
C THR A 174 -28.68 -67.94 12.98
#